data_AF-A0A1Y4R4T3-F1
#
_entry.id   AF-A0A1Y4R4T3-F1
#
_cell.length_a   1.000
_cell.length_b   1.000
_cell.length_c   1.000
_cell.angle_alpha   90.00
_cell.angle_beta   90.00
_cell.angle_gamma   90.00
#
_symmetry.space_group_name_H-M   'P 1'
#
loop_
_entity.id
_entity.type
_entity.pdbx_description
1 polymer ?
#
loop_
_entity_poly.entity_id
_entity_poly.type
_entity_poly.pdbx_seq_one_letter_code
_entity_poly.pdbx_strand_id
1 'polypeptide(L)'
;MRAMEYLGLVEKYDNNSRLTSFGKTVKAEEDIYLKNILLIKSILKKRIFRDAFIEYLLYEEINKNKTVRKLMELYKINDTTAQRRFNTIKSWIEWIFSFTNIK
;
A
#
# COMPACT_ATOMS: atom_id res chain seq x y z
N MET A 1 1.67 12.72 4.31
CA MET A 1 2.16 11.48 4.96
C MET A 1 3.07 10.79 3.97
N ARG A 2 4.29 10.42 4.38
CA ARG A 2 5.26 9.76 3.49
C ARG A 2 4.90 8.27 3.35
N ALA A 3 5.16 7.65 2.20
CA ALA A 3 4.78 6.26 1.95
C ALA A 3 5.35 5.29 3.01
N MET A 4 6.61 5.47 3.41
CA MET A 4 7.26 4.67 4.45
C MET A 4 6.57 4.80 5.83
N GLU A 5 6.08 5.99 6.16
CA GLU A 5 5.36 6.24 7.42
C GLU A 5 3.98 5.56 7.38
N TYR A 6 3.30 5.69 6.24
CA TYR A 6 2.01 5.04 6.01
C TYR A 6 2.11 3.51 6.12
N LEU A 7 3.17 2.91 5.58
CA LEU A 7 3.46 1.47 5.67
C LEU A 7 3.99 1.03 7.04
N GLY A 8 4.21 1.96 7.98
CA GLY A 8 4.72 1.65 9.32
C GLY A 8 6.20 1.23 9.33
N LEU A 9 6.97 1.60 8.30
CA LEU A 9 8.40 1.35 8.22
C LEU A 9 9.20 2.42 8.97
N VAL A 10 8.70 3.65 8.98
CA VAL A 10 9.30 4.76 9.73
C VAL A 10 8.26 5.40 10.64
N GLU A 11 8.73 5.97 11.73
CA GLU A 11 7.96 6.82 12.63
C GLU A 11 8.67 8.15 12.81
N LYS A 12 7.88 9.19 13.13
CA LYS A 12 8.43 10.49 13.49
C LYS A 12 9.10 10.40 14.86
N TYR A 13 10.28 10.97 14.97
CA TYR A 13 11.01 11.09 16.21
C TYR A 13 11.69 12.45 16.23
N ASP A 14 11.21 13.33 17.10
CA ASP A 14 11.55 14.75 17.12
C ASP A 14 11.35 15.40 15.73
N ASN A 15 12.36 16.16 15.27
CA ASN A 15 12.42 16.77 13.93
C ASN A 15 12.89 15.80 12.84
N ASN A 16 13.09 14.51 13.17
CA ASN A 16 13.63 13.49 12.28
C ASN A 16 12.66 12.31 12.09
N SER A 17 13.09 11.33 11.30
CA SER A 17 12.40 10.05 11.14
C SER A 17 13.34 8.92 11.51
N ARG A 18 12.82 7.89 12.18
CA ARG A 18 13.57 6.67 12.49
C ARG A 18 12.82 5.44 11.99
N LEU A 19 13.54 4.36 11.72
CA LEU A 19 12.92 3.08 11.40
C LEU A 19 12.18 2.54 12.63
N THR A 20 10.96 2.07 12.42
CA THR A 20 10.26 1.24 13.41
C THR A 20 10.99 -0.10 13.56
N SER A 21 10.66 -0.89 14.58
CA SER A 21 11.18 -2.26 14.70
C SER A 21 10.93 -3.08 13.43
N PHE A 22 9.74 -2.94 12.84
CA PHE A 22 9.40 -3.57 11.57
C PHE A 22 10.22 -3.02 10.39
N GLY A 23 10.41 -1.70 10.32
CA GLY A 23 11.27 -1.09 9.30
C GLY A 23 12.73 -1.55 9.38
N LYS A 24 13.25 -1.79 10.58
CA LYS A 24 14.59 -2.38 10.78
C LYS A 24 14.65 -3.82 10.27
N THR A 25 13.63 -4.64 10.56
CA THR A 25 13.52 -6.01 10.02
C THR A 25 13.50 -6.01 8.49
N VAL A 26 12.67 -5.17 7.87
CA VAL A 26 12.59 -5.06 6.41
C VAL A 26 13.93 -4.61 5.80
N LYS A 27 14.62 -3.66 6.45
CA LYS A 27 15.93 -3.17 5.98
C LYS A 27 17.02 -4.24 6.10
N ALA A 28 17.00 -5.03 7.16
CA ALA A 28 18.01 -6.05 7.45
C ALA A 28 17.84 -7.33 6.62
N GLU A 29 16.67 -7.56 6.03
CA GLU A 29 16.43 -8.71 5.17
C GLU A 29 17.32 -8.64 3.91
N GLU A 30 18.15 -9.65 3.68
CA GLU A 30 19.06 -9.71 2.52
C GLU A 30 18.38 -10.39 1.33
N ASP A 31 17.49 -11.34 1.59
CA ASP A 31 16.72 -12.02 0.56
C ASP A 31 15.66 -11.06 -0.02
N ILE A 32 15.79 -10.73 -1.29
CA ILE A 32 14.90 -9.79 -1.98
C ILE A 32 13.45 -10.29 -2.04
N TYR A 33 13.24 -11.60 -2.16
CA TYR A 33 11.92 -12.21 -2.19
C TYR A 33 11.25 -12.10 -0.82
N LEU A 34 11.96 -12.45 0.25
CA LEU A 34 11.45 -12.28 1.62
C LEU A 34 11.19 -10.81 1.95
N LYS A 35 12.07 -9.90 1.53
CA LYS A 35 11.89 -8.45 1.68
C LYS A 35 10.60 -7.98 1.00
N ASN A 36 10.36 -8.42 -0.23
CA ASN A 36 9.13 -8.10 -0.94
C ASN A 36 7.90 -8.66 -0.22
N ILE A 37 7.93 -9.90 0.28
CA ILE A 37 6.83 -10.46 1.07
C ILE A 37 6.52 -9.59 2.30
N LEU A 38 7.55 -9.12 3.02
CA LEU A 38 7.34 -8.24 4.19
C LEU A 38 6.67 -6.92 3.78
N LEU A 39 7.12 -6.31 2.69
CA LEU A 39 6.51 -5.09 2.15
C LEU A 39 5.05 -5.32 1.73
N ILE A 40 4.76 -6.41 1.00
CA ILE A 40 3.42 -6.78 0.58
C ILE A 40 2.50 -6.97 1.79
N LYS A 41 2.96 -7.69 2.82
CA LYS A 41 2.21 -7.84 4.08
C LYS A 41 1.90 -6.49 4.72
N SER A 42 2.84 -5.53 4.70
CA SER A 42 2.61 -4.18 5.25
C SER A 42 1.56 -3.38 4.47
N ILE A 43 1.54 -3.52 3.15
CA ILE A 43 0.58 -2.89 2.26
C ILE A 43 -0.82 -3.45 2.52
N LEU A 44 -0.96 -4.78 2.49
CA LEU A 44 -2.24 -5.49 2.64
C LEU A 44 -2.83 -5.43 4.05
N LYS A 45 -2.06 -5.02 5.07
CA LYS A 45 -2.61 -4.65 6.39
C LYS A 45 -3.60 -3.48 6.28
N LYS A 46 -3.44 -2.59 5.32
CA LYS A 46 -4.34 -1.44 5.13
C LYS A 46 -5.61 -1.89 4.42
N ARG A 47 -6.77 -1.62 5.05
CA ARG A 47 -8.09 -2.03 4.53
C ARG A 47 -8.30 -1.65 3.07
N ILE A 48 -7.98 -0.41 2.68
CA ILE A 48 -8.20 0.04 1.30
C ILE A 48 -7.37 -0.74 0.27
N PHE A 49 -6.14 -1.15 0.63
CA PHE A 49 -5.29 -1.96 -0.24
C PHE A 49 -5.75 -3.41 -0.26
N ARG A 50 -6.16 -3.96 0.88
CA ARG A 50 -6.72 -5.33 0.94
C ARG A 50 -7.98 -5.47 0.10
N ASP A 51 -8.88 -4.49 0.19
CA ASP A 51 -10.13 -4.51 -0.57
C ASP A 51 -9.84 -4.39 -2.08
N ALA A 52 -8.92 -3.52 -2.48
CA ALA A 52 -8.49 -3.39 -3.87
C ALA A 52 -7.75 -4.65 -4.39
N PHE A 53 -6.94 -5.30 -3.54
CA PHE A 53 -6.28 -6.56 -3.86
C PHE A 53 -7.28 -7.66 -4.16
N ILE A 54 -8.31 -7.81 -3.32
CA ILE A 54 -9.38 -8.81 -3.52
C ILE A 54 -10.16 -8.50 -4.81
N GLU A 55 -10.49 -7.23 -5.06
CA GLU A 55 -11.20 -6.84 -6.28
C GLU A 55 -10.39 -7.15 -7.54
N TYR A 56 -9.10 -6.79 -7.55
CA TYR A 56 -8.20 -7.11 -8.66
C TYR A 56 -7.99 -8.62 -8.83
N LEU A 57 -7.90 -9.39 -7.74
CA LEU A 57 -7.79 -10.85 -7.80
C LEU A 57 -9.00 -11.51 -8.47
N LEU A 58 -10.20 -10.96 -8.25
CA LEU A 58 -11.45 -11.56 -8.73
C LEU A 58 -11.83 -11.10 -10.14
N TYR A 59 -11.47 -9.87 -10.50
CA TYR A 59 -11.97 -9.22 -11.72
C TYR A 59 -10.87 -8.69 -12.64
N GLU A 60 -9.60 -8.82 -12.26
CA GLU A 60 -8.44 -8.24 -12.95
C GLU A 60 -8.49 -6.70 -13.09
N GLU A 61 -9.44 -6.07 -12.41
CA GLU A 61 -9.68 -4.63 -12.42
C GLU A 61 -10.05 -4.15 -11.02
N ILE A 62 -9.68 -2.91 -10.70
CA ILE A 62 -10.13 -2.22 -9.49
C ILE A 62 -11.17 -1.18 -9.90
N ASN A 63 -12.35 -1.21 -9.29
CA ASN A 63 -13.39 -0.26 -9.60
C ASN A 63 -12.99 1.14 -9.09
N LYS A 64 -12.58 2.01 -10.01
CA LYS A 64 -12.09 3.36 -9.71
C LYS A 64 -13.11 4.18 -8.94
N ASN A 65 -14.34 4.27 -9.45
CA ASN A 65 -15.37 5.14 -8.87
C ASN A 65 -15.76 4.71 -7.44
N LYS A 66 -15.92 3.40 -7.24
CA LYS A 66 -16.19 2.81 -5.92
C LYS A 66 -15.05 3.08 -4.93
N THR A 67 -13.80 2.88 -5.36
CA THR A 67 -12.62 3.09 -4.53
C THR A 67 -12.40 4.56 -4.18
N VAL A 68 -12.59 5.47 -5.15
CA VAL A 68 -12.51 6.93 -4.94
C VAL A 68 -13.56 7.40 -3.94
N ARG A 69 -14.83 7.00 -4.10
CA ARG A 69 -15.89 7.34 -3.13
C ARG A 69 -15.55 6.86 -1.72
N LYS A 70 -15.10 5.61 -1.60
CA LYS A 70 -14.67 5.04 -0.32
C LYS A 70 -13.50 5.80 0.32
N LEU A 71 -12.52 6.22 -0.48
CA LEU A 71 -11.40 7.03 -0.02
C LEU A 71 -11.85 8.40 0.52
N MET A 72 -12.78 9.06 -0.17
CA MET A 72 -13.35 10.34 0.27
C MET A 72 -14.09 10.17 1.61
N GLU A 73 -14.91 9.12 1.75
CA GLU A 73 -15.69 8.85 2.96
C GLU A 73 -14.82 8.51 4.18
N LEU A 74 -13.84 7.63 4.00
CA LEU A 74 -12.97 7.13 5.07
C LEU A 74 -11.97 8.18 5.57
N TYR A 75 -11.41 8.97 4.65
CA TYR A 75 -10.33 9.91 4.99
C TYR A 75 -10.76 11.37 4.99
N LYS A 76 -12.05 11.65 4.70
CA LYS A 76 -12.60 13.02 4.61
C LYS A 76 -11.76 13.92 3.70
N ILE A 77 -11.41 13.41 2.53
CA ILE A 77 -10.58 14.08 1.52
C ILE A 77 -11.41 14.46 0.29
N ASN A 78 -10.95 15.46 -0.45
CA ASN A 78 -11.57 15.85 -1.73
C ASN A 78 -11.28 14.83 -2.86
N ASP A 79 -12.06 14.95 -3.93
CA ASP A 79 -11.99 14.08 -5.10
C ASP A 79 -10.59 14.05 -5.73
N THR A 80 -9.97 15.21 -5.96
CA THR A 80 -8.63 15.27 -6.57
C THR A 80 -7.56 14.54 -5.75
N THR A 81 -7.64 14.61 -4.42
CA THR A 81 -6.75 13.85 -3.52
C THR A 81 -7.09 12.37 -3.54
N ALA A 82 -8.37 12.02 -3.58
CA ALA A 82 -8.82 10.63 -3.65
C ALA A 82 -8.41 9.95 -4.97
N GLN A 83 -8.53 10.63 -6.11
CA GLN A 83 -8.07 10.14 -7.41
C GLN A 83 -6.56 9.87 -7.44
N ARG A 84 -5.75 10.78 -6.86
CA ARG A 84 -4.29 10.57 -6.73
C ARG A 84 -3.98 9.35 -5.87
N ARG A 85 -4.69 9.18 -4.74
CA ARG A 85 -4.53 8.00 -3.87
C ARG A 85 -4.97 6.71 -4.55
N PHE A 86 -6.03 6.75 -5.36
CA PHE A 86 -6.45 5.61 -6.19
C PHE A 86 -5.33 5.16 -7.13
N ASN A 87 -4.69 6.09 -7.85
CA ASN A 87 -3.57 5.74 -8.73
C ASN A 87 -2.43 5.10 -7.96
N THR A 88 -2.10 5.60 -6.76
CA THR A 88 -1.12 4.95 -5.88
C THR A 88 -1.54 3.53 -5.53
N ILE A 89 -2.79 3.32 -5.09
CA ILE A 89 -3.31 1.99 -4.74
C ILE A 89 -3.19 1.05 -5.94
N LYS A 90 -3.67 1.46 -7.11
CA LYS A 90 -3.63 0.69 -8.34
C LYS A 90 -2.20 0.22 -8.66
N SER A 91 -1.23 1.14 -8.70
CA SER A 91 0.17 0.79 -9.00
C SER A 91 0.78 -0.18 -7.99
N TRP A 92 0.46 -0.08 -6.70
CA TRP A 92 0.92 -1.04 -5.71
C TRP A 92 0.28 -2.42 -5.88
N ILE A 93 -1.01 -2.50 -6.24
CA ILE A 93 -1.67 -3.77 -6.53
C ILE A 93 -1.06 -4.41 -7.78
N GLU A 94 -0.90 -3.66 -8.86
CA GLU A 94 -0.25 -4.13 -10.09
C GLU A 94 1.18 -4.63 -9.82
N TRP A 95 1.95 -3.90 -9.00
CA TRP A 95 3.28 -4.34 -8.56
C TRP A 95 3.25 -5.65 -7.76
N ILE A 96 2.27 -5.84 -6.87
CA ILE A 96 2.11 -7.11 -6.14
C ILE A 96 1.90 -8.28 -7.12
N PHE A 97 1.01 -8.11 -8.09
CA PHE A 97 0.69 -9.17 -9.08
C PHE A 97 1.82 -9.37 -10.10
N SER A 98 2.72 -8.40 -10.28
CA SER A 98 3.91 -8.58 -11.11
C SER A 98 4.84 -9.71 -10.62
N PHE A 99 4.76 -10.08 -9.33
CA PHE A 99 5.51 -11.21 -8.76
C PHE A 99 4.82 -12.56 -8.96
N THR A 100 3.53 -12.58 -9.24
CA THR A 100 2.74 -13.83 -9.27
C THR A 100 2.60 -14.42 -10.67
N ASN A 101 2.87 -13.66 -11.74
CA ASN A 101 2.79 -14.10 -13.14
C ASN A 101 1.67 -15.14 -13.37
N ILE A 102 0.44 -14.78 -12.99
CA ILE A 102 -0.74 -15.43 -13.55
C ILE A 102 -0.91 -14.75 -14.91
N LYS A 103 -0.39 -15.41 -15.95
CA LYS A 103 -0.83 -15.26 -17.34
C LYS A 103 -1.85 -16.34 -17.62
#